data_AF-A0A8T6NAG3-F1
#
_entry.id   AF-A0A8T6NAG3-F1
#
_cell.length_a   1.000
_cell.length_b   1.000
_cell.length_c   1.000
_cell.angle_alpha   90.00
_cell.angle_beta   90.00
_cell.angle_gamma   90.00
#
_symmetry.space_group_name_H-M   'P 1'
#
loop_
_entity.id
_entity.type
_entity.pdbx_description
1 polymer ?
#
loop_
_entity_poly.entity_id
_entity_poly.type
_entity_poly.pdbx_seq_one_letter_code
_entity_poly.pdbx_strand_id
1 'polypeptide(L)'
;MKSNLISKSETSEVLAQVASQWKVEIPKIKNLKIYEFEDGQIIVGEGLTAIKIGENYLPFLSDSVTLAKFPSVMVDMGAVKFMCNGANVMRPGIRSFGEFEKGQIVCIIEESQKKSLAVGRALVSSQEMAQMSKGIVIENLHYISDKYWEAKKTIKD
;
A
#
# COMPACT_ATOMS: atom_id res chain seq x y z
N MET A 1 1.08 15.40 14.58
CA MET A 1 0.20 14.24 14.42
C MET A 1 -0.72 14.15 15.62
N LYS A 2 -2.04 14.32 15.42
CA LYS A 2 -3.04 14.05 16.47
C LYS A 2 -3.43 12.57 16.39
N SER A 3 -3.80 11.95 17.51
CA SER A 3 -4.28 10.56 17.51
C SER A 3 -5.50 10.39 18.38
N ASN A 4 -6.44 9.55 17.94
CA ASN A 4 -7.67 9.23 18.67
C ASN A 4 -7.99 7.74 18.54
N LEU A 5 -8.44 7.15 19.65
CA LEU A 5 -9.10 5.85 19.62
C LEU A 5 -10.53 6.07 19.10
N ILE A 6 -10.96 5.32 18.09
CA ILE A 6 -12.31 5.45 17.53
C ILE A 6 -13.30 4.51 18.21
N SER A 7 -14.59 4.80 18.09
CA SER A 7 -15.66 3.98 18.65
C SER A 7 -15.75 2.59 17.98
N LYS A 8 -16.53 1.70 18.58
CA LYS A 8 -16.78 0.35 18.02
C LYS A 8 -17.53 0.38 16.69
N SER A 9 -18.46 1.33 16.52
CA SER A 9 -19.19 1.48 15.25
C SER A 9 -18.24 1.92 14.15
N GLU A 10 -17.48 2.99 14.40
CA GLU A 10 -16.47 3.50 13.46
C GLU A 10 -15.41 2.45 13.13
N THR A 11 -14.95 1.69 14.14
CA THR A 11 -14.03 0.56 13.92
C THR A 11 -14.63 -0.45 12.92
N SER A 12 -15.90 -0.82 13.11
CA SER A 12 -16.57 -1.80 12.25
C SER A 12 -16.73 -1.26 10.82
N GLU A 13 -17.06 0.01 10.67
CA GLU A 13 -17.20 0.69 9.38
C GLU A 13 -15.87 0.74 8.61
N VAL A 14 -14.79 1.16 9.28
CA VAL A 14 -13.45 1.23 8.68
C VAL A 14 -12.98 -0.17 8.25
N LEU A 15 -13.15 -1.19 9.10
CA LEU A 15 -12.76 -2.56 8.75
C LEU A 15 -13.56 -3.11 7.56
N ALA A 16 -14.85 -2.78 7.46
CA ALA A 16 -15.68 -3.18 6.32
C ALA A 16 -15.21 -2.52 5.02
N GLN A 17 -14.85 -1.24 5.06
CA GLN A 17 -14.29 -0.51 3.90
C GLN A 17 -12.94 -1.08 3.47
N VAL A 18 -12.04 -1.34 4.42
CA VAL A 18 -10.73 -1.98 4.17
C VAL A 18 -10.93 -3.35 3.53
N ALA A 19 -11.76 -4.22 4.13
CA ALA A 19 -12.03 -5.55 3.61
C ALA A 19 -12.63 -5.52 2.18
N SER A 20 -13.55 -4.58 1.93
CA SER A 20 -14.17 -4.40 0.62
C SER A 20 -13.16 -3.99 -0.46
N GLN A 21 -12.28 -3.03 -0.16
CA GLN A 21 -11.28 -2.55 -1.13
C GLN A 21 -10.16 -3.56 -1.36
N TRP A 22 -9.67 -4.20 -0.30
CA TRP A 22 -8.55 -5.12 -0.40
C TRP A 22 -8.98 -6.47 -0.97
N LYS A 23 -10.26 -6.84 -0.84
CA LYS A 23 -10.79 -8.17 -1.19
C LYS A 23 -10.03 -9.29 -0.47
N VAL A 24 -9.59 -9.02 0.75
CA VAL A 24 -8.89 -9.97 1.63
C VAL A 24 -9.59 -10.09 2.97
N GLU A 25 -9.42 -11.23 3.63
CA GLU A 25 -9.88 -11.38 5.01
C GLU A 25 -9.05 -10.54 5.97
N ILE A 26 -9.76 -9.77 6.80
CA ILE A 26 -9.21 -8.90 7.85
C ILE A 26 -9.53 -9.54 9.22
N PRO A 27 -8.57 -9.58 10.16
CA PRO A 27 -8.84 -10.09 11.50
C PRO A 27 -9.92 -9.27 12.23
N LYS A 28 -10.58 -9.90 13.20
CA LYS A 28 -11.52 -9.19 14.08
C LYS A 28 -10.76 -8.31 15.06
N ILE A 29 -10.85 -6.99 14.86
CA ILE A 29 -10.16 -5.99 15.67
C ILE A 29 -11.17 -5.24 16.53
N LYS A 30 -10.91 -5.13 17.83
CA LYS A 30 -11.85 -4.52 18.79
C LYS A 30 -11.85 -3.00 18.74
N ASN A 31 -10.67 -2.40 18.65
CA ASN A 31 -10.49 -0.95 18.64
C ASN A 31 -9.41 -0.59 17.62
N LEU A 32 -9.65 0.50 16.88
CA LEU A 32 -8.64 1.11 16.04
C LEU A 32 -8.21 2.45 16.64
N LYS A 33 -6.93 2.78 16.45
CA LYS A 33 -6.38 4.09 16.73
C LYS A 33 -6.02 4.76 15.41
N ILE A 34 -6.57 5.95 15.20
CA ILE A 34 -6.30 6.75 14.01
C ILE A 34 -5.29 7.83 14.37
N TYR A 35 -4.34 8.04 13.47
CA TYR A 35 -3.34 9.09 13.52
C TYR A 35 -3.52 9.98 12.29
N GLU A 36 -3.89 11.24 12.51
CA GLU A 36 -4.26 12.20 11.48
C GLU A 36 -3.04 12.93 10.91
N PHE A 37 -3.02 13.06 9.58
CA PHE A 37 -2.08 13.86 8.78
C PHE A 37 -2.87 14.81 7.88
N GLU A 38 -2.19 15.78 7.26
CA GLU A 38 -2.84 16.80 6.41
C GLU A 38 -3.57 16.20 5.20
N ASP A 39 -3.10 15.06 4.67
CA ASP A 39 -3.59 14.43 3.44
C ASP A 39 -3.96 12.96 3.61
N GLY A 40 -3.98 12.45 4.85
CA GLY A 40 -4.32 11.05 5.11
C GLY A 40 -4.23 10.65 6.57
N GLN A 41 -4.35 9.36 6.81
CA GLN A 41 -4.42 8.78 8.15
C GLN A 41 -3.60 7.50 8.23
N ILE A 42 -2.95 7.25 9.38
CA ILE A 42 -2.48 5.92 9.75
C ILE A 42 -3.50 5.30 10.69
N ILE A 43 -3.95 4.10 10.37
CA ILE A 43 -4.94 3.33 11.12
C ILE A 43 -4.22 2.13 11.71
N VAL A 44 -4.22 2.02 13.04
CA VAL A 44 -3.51 0.98 13.79
C VAL A 44 -4.50 0.17 14.61
N GLY A 45 -4.42 -1.15 14.49
CA GLY A 45 -5.16 -2.13 15.27
C GLY A 45 -4.32 -3.34 15.58
N GLU A 46 -4.81 -4.20 16.47
CA GLU A 46 -4.16 -5.47 16.80
C GLU A 46 -4.07 -6.36 15.54
N GLY A 47 -2.88 -6.50 14.98
CA GLY A 47 -2.65 -7.29 13.75
C GLY A 47 -3.06 -6.60 12.45
N LEU A 48 -3.28 -5.29 12.43
CA LEU A 48 -3.51 -4.51 11.20
C LEU A 48 -2.89 -3.13 11.31
N THR A 49 -2.12 -2.75 10.30
CA THR A 49 -1.76 -1.34 10.06
C THR A 49 -2.12 -0.99 8.62
N ALA A 50 -2.88 0.07 8.44
CA ALA A 50 -3.30 0.57 7.15
C ALA A 50 -3.09 2.08 7.05
N ILE A 51 -3.01 2.60 5.83
CA ILE A 51 -2.98 4.02 5.54
C ILE A 51 -4.22 4.37 4.73
N LYS A 52 -4.91 5.45 5.07
CA LYS A 52 -5.96 6.04 4.24
C LYS A 52 -5.43 7.29 3.55
N ILE A 53 -5.45 7.32 2.21
CA ILE A 53 -5.11 8.51 1.41
C ILE A 53 -6.26 8.76 0.42
N GLY A 54 -6.94 9.89 0.59
CA GLY A 54 -8.23 10.13 -0.08
C GLY A 54 -9.21 9.00 0.22
N GLU A 55 -9.69 8.32 -0.83
CA GLU A 55 -10.61 7.19 -0.72
C GLU A 55 -9.91 5.82 -0.64
N ASN A 56 -8.59 5.75 -0.79
CA ASN A 56 -7.87 4.47 -0.86
C ASN A 56 -7.39 4.05 0.53
N TYR A 57 -7.61 2.78 0.87
CA TYR A 57 -6.93 2.11 1.97
C TYR A 57 -5.75 1.31 1.43
N LEU A 58 -4.57 1.50 2.03
CA LEU A 58 -3.32 0.87 1.61
C LEU A 58 -2.76 0.00 2.74
N PRO A 59 -2.33 -1.24 2.47
CA PRO A 59 -1.59 -2.03 3.44
C PRO A 59 -0.26 -1.34 3.78
N PHE A 60 0.11 -1.38 5.05
CA PHE A 60 1.36 -0.78 5.51
C PHE A 60 2.57 -1.65 5.15
N LEU A 61 3.68 -1.05 4.75
CA LEU A 61 4.84 -1.76 4.18
C LEU A 61 5.54 -2.75 5.13
N SER A 62 5.33 -2.65 6.44
CA SER A 62 5.91 -3.59 7.42
C SER A 62 5.06 -4.86 7.62
N ASP A 63 3.86 -4.94 7.04
CA ASP A 63 2.97 -6.09 7.20
C ASP A 63 3.11 -7.07 6.02
N SER A 64 4.19 -7.84 6.03
CA SER A 64 4.48 -8.82 4.97
C SER A 64 3.36 -9.86 4.77
N VAL A 65 2.63 -10.22 5.84
CA VAL A 65 1.55 -11.20 5.78
C VAL A 65 0.37 -10.65 4.99
N THR A 66 -0.01 -9.40 5.25
CA THR A 66 -1.06 -8.72 4.50
C THR A 66 -0.61 -8.43 3.07
N LEU A 67 0.60 -7.92 2.86
CA LEU A 67 1.13 -7.58 1.54
C LEU A 67 1.17 -8.78 0.58
N ALA A 68 1.45 -9.98 1.09
CA ALA A 68 1.46 -11.21 0.30
C ALA A 68 0.09 -11.58 -0.29
N LYS A 69 -1.01 -10.98 0.20
CA LYS A 69 -2.37 -11.19 -0.33
C LYS A 69 -2.72 -10.29 -1.51
N PHE A 70 -1.86 -9.31 -1.84
CA PHE A 70 -2.08 -8.37 -2.93
C PHE A 70 -1.34 -8.82 -4.19
N PRO A 71 -1.84 -8.45 -5.38
CA PRO A 71 -1.04 -8.57 -6.59
C PRO A 71 0.21 -7.71 -6.46
N SER A 72 1.26 -8.08 -7.20
CA SER A 72 2.52 -7.37 -7.16
C SER A 72 3.16 -7.22 -8.53
N VAL A 73 4.00 -6.20 -8.65
CA VAL A 73 5.00 -6.08 -9.71
C VAL A 73 6.39 -6.17 -9.09
N MET A 74 7.30 -6.82 -9.81
CA MET A 74 8.70 -6.86 -9.46
C MET A 74 9.46 -5.85 -10.32
N VAL A 75 10.22 -4.98 -9.68
CA VAL A 75 11.06 -3.98 -10.34
C VAL A 75 12.54 -4.33 -10.23
N ASP A 76 13.33 -3.82 -11.16
CA ASP A 76 14.78 -3.97 -11.10
C ASP A 76 15.45 -3.12 -10.03
N MET A 77 16.71 -3.45 -9.76
CA MET A 77 17.54 -2.71 -8.79
C MET A 77 17.75 -1.23 -9.15
N GLY A 78 17.66 -0.86 -10.43
CA GLY A 78 17.78 0.53 -10.88
C GLY A 78 16.59 1.40 -10.45
N ALA A 79 15.40 0.82 -10.34
CA ALA A 79 14.19 1.51 -9.91
C ALA A 79 14.16 1.81 -8.40
N VAL A 80 14.86 1.03 -7.57
CA VAL A 80 14.79 1.08 -6.09
C VAL A 80 14.99 2.49 -5.55
N LYS A 81 16.05 3.19 -5.98
CA LYS A 81 16.34 4.55 -5.52
C LYS A 81 15.20 5.52 -5.84
N PHE A 82 14.59 5.40 -7.01
CA PHE A 82 13.50 6.28 -7.43
C PHE A 82 12.21 5.97 -6.66
N MET A 83 11.94 4.69 -6.42
CA MET A 83 10.78 4.26 -5.64
C MET A 83 10.83 4.77 -4.19
N CYS A 84 12.00 4.70 -3.56
CA CYS A 84 12.22 5.27 -2.22
C CYS A 84 12.09 6.81 -2.19
N ASN A 85 12.03 7.48 -3.34
CA ASN A 85 11.79 8.92 -3.45
C ASN A 85 10.38 9.25 -3.95
N GLY A 86 9.45 8.29 -3.95
CA GLY A 86 8.05 8.52 -4.34
C GLY A 86 7.80 8.54 -5.84
N ALA A 87 8.74 8.10 -6.68
CA ALA A 87 8.52 8.02 -8.11
C ALA A 87 7.43 6.97 -8.45
N ASN A 88 6.70 7.23 -9.53
CA ASN A 88 5.77 6.26 -10.10
C ASN A 88 6.52 5.10 -10.79
N VAL A 89 5.87 3.95 -10.89
CA VAL A 89 6.46 2.78 -11.57
C VAL A 89 6.27 2.92 -13.07
N MET A 90 7.40 2.91 -13.78
CA MET A 90 7.44 2.95 -15.24
C MET A 90 7.52 1.53 -15.81
N ARG A 91 6.83 1.28 -16.92
CA ARG A 91 6.83 -0.04 -17.60
C ARG A 91 8.22 -0.65 -17.83
N PRO A 92 9.26 0.11 -18.28
CA PRO A 92 10.58 -0.45 -18.53
C PRO A 92 11.30 -1.00 -17.28
N GLY A 93 10.94 -0.52 -16.08
CA GLY A 93 11.53 -0.97 -14.83
C GLY A 93 10.91 -2.24 -14.26
N ILE A 94 9.80 -2.73 -14.84
CA ILE A 94 9.08 -3.93 -14.37
C ILE A 94 9.66 -5.18 -15.05
N ARG A 95 10.10 -6.14 -14.23
CA ARG A 95 10.71 -7.42 -14.64
C ARG A 95 9.74 -8.59 -14.64
N SER A 96 8.81 -8.62 -13.69
CA SER A 96 7.72 -9.59 -13.65
C SER A 96 6.51 -9.00 -12.92
N PHE A 97 5.35 -9.62 -13.07
CA PHE A 97 4.11 -9.12 -12.50
C PHE A 97 3.06 -10.23 -12.35
N GLY A 98 2.19 -10.08 -11.36
CA GLY A 98 0.97 -10.88 -11.22
C GLY A 98 -0.20 -10.27 -11.99
N GLU A 99 -1.36 -10.91 -11.92
CA GLU A 99 -2.59 -10.39 -12.50
C GLU A 99 -3.22 -9.30 -11.64
N PHE A 100 -3.63 -8.19 -12.26
CA PHE A 100 -4.32 -7.10 -11.60
C PHE A 100 -5.12 -6.26 -12.59
N GLU A 101 -6.16 -5.62 -12.06
CA GLU A 101 -7.02 -4.71 -12.82
C GLU A 101 -6.60 -3.25 -12.63
N LYS A 102 -7.00 -2.40 -13.59
CA LYS A 102 -6.85 -0.96 -13.46
C LYS A 102 -7.57 -0.45 -12.20
N GLY A 103 -6.91 0.39 -11.43
CA GLY A 103 -7.39 0.94 -10.17
C GLY A 103 -7.14 0.05 -8.95
N GLN A 104 -6.67 -1.20 -9.14
CA GLN A 104 -6.37 -2.10 -8.02
C GLN A 104 -5.11 -1.66 -7.27
N ILE A 105 -5.07 -1.95 -5.97
CA ILE A 105 -3.87 -1.78 -5.15
C ILE A 105 -2.87 -2.89 -5.47
N VAL A 106 -1.63 -2.50 -5.75
CA VAL A 106 -0.55 -3.37 -6.18
C VAL A 106 0.69 -3.10 -5.33
N CYS A 107 1.35 -4.17 -4.87
CA CYS A 107 2.63 -4.11 -4.18
C CYS A 107 3.80 -4.00 -5.18
N ILE A 108 4.78 -3.15 -4.88
CA ILE A 108 6.00 -3.00 -5.67
C ILE A 108 7.14 -3.67 -4.91
N ILE A 109 7.70 -4.72 -5.51
CA ILE A 109 8.71 -5.59 -4.89
C ILE A 109 10.03 -5.45 -5.65
N GLU A 110 11.16 -5.39 -4.96
CA GLU A 110 12.48 -5.41 -5.62
C GLU A 110 13.00 -6.83 -5.91
N GLU A 111 13.81 -6.98 -6.95
CA GLU A 111 14.21 -8.28 -7.46
C GLU A 111 15.25 -9.04 -6.62
N SER A 112 16.05 -8.37 -5.79
CA SER A 112 17.19 -8.96 -5.05
C SER A 112 16.76 -9.66 -3.77
N GLN A 113 16.10 -8.95 -2.86
CA GLN A 113 15.67 -9.48 -1.54
C GLN A 113 14.17 -9.79 -1.48
N LYS A 114 13.42 -9.52 -2.57
CA LYS A 114 11.97 -9.69 -2.66
C LYS A 114 11.20 -8.90 -1.59
N LYS A 115 11.72 -7.73 -1.19
CA LYS A 115 11.05 -6.84 -0.24
C LYS A 115 10.10 -5.88 -0.95
N SER A 116 8.95 -5.62 -0.32
CA SER A 116 8.04 -4.56 -0.73
C SER A 116 8.67 -3.19 -0.46
N LEU A 117 8.81 -2.38 -1.50
CA LEU A 117 9.34 -1.02 -1.45
C LEU A 117 8.25 0.04 -1.41
N ALA A 118 7.12 -0.28 -2.04
CA ALA A 118 6.01 0.62 -2.17
C ALA A 118 4.70 -0.14 -2.36
N VAL A 119 3.60 0.57 -2.14
CA VAL A 119 2.24 0.18 -2.46
C VAL A 119 1.66 1.30 -3.32
N GLY A 120 1.03 0.93 -4.42
CA GLY A 120 0.50 1.89 -5.38
C GLY A 120 -0.80 1.42 -6.00
N ARG A 121 -1.34 2.29 -6.86
CA ARG A 121 -2.55 2.03 -7.61
C ARG A 121 -2.23 1.81 -9.08
N ALA A 122 -2.71 0.70 -9.64
CA ALA A 122 -2.56 0.40 -11.06
C ALA A 122 -3.30 1.44 -11.92
N LEU A 123 -2.62 2.05 -12.90
CA LEU A 123 -3.21 2.97 -13.87
C LEU A 123 -3.67 2.27 -15.15
N VAL A 124 -3.22 1.03 -15.35
CA VAL A 124 -3.52 0.11 -16.45
C VAL A 124 -3.73 -1.30 -15.88
N SER A 125 -4.39 -2.20 -16.60
CA SER A 125 -4.47 -3.61 -16.19
C SER A 125 -3.17 -4.37 -16.51
N SER A 126 -2.97 -5.55 -15.92
CA SER A 126 -1.83 -6.42 -16.26
C SER A 126 -1.84 -6.83 -17.74
N GLN A 127 -3.01 -7.01 -18.33
CA GLN A 127 -3.19 -7.32 -19.76
C GLN A 127 -2.75 -6.16 -20.66
N GLU A 128 -3.16 -4.94 -20.34
CA GLU A 128 -2.74 -3.73 -21.06
C GLU A 128 -1.22 -3.52 -20.90
N MET A 129 -0.71 -3.65 -19.67
CA MET A 129 0.71 -3.51 -19.35
C MET A 129 1.59 -4.49 -20.14
N ALA A 130 1.12 -5.72 -20.37
CA ALA A 130 1.85 -6.71 -21.15
C ALA A 130 2.14 -6.26 -22.59
N GLN A 131 1.28 -5.41 -23.16
CA GLN A 131 1.42 -4.86 -24.51
C GLN A 131 2.18 -3.51 -24.54
N MET A 132 2.48 -2.93 -23.37
CA MET A 132 3.18 -1.66 -23.26
C MET A 132 4.70 -1.86 -23.28
N SER A 133 5.40 -0.95 -23.96
CA SER A 133 6.87 -0.83 -23.91
C SER A 133 7.37 0.34 -23.06
N LYS A 134 6.52 1.34 -22.78
CA LYS A 134 6.84 2.56 -22.02
C LYS A 134 5.59 3.13 -21.35
N GLY A 135 5.78 4.12 -20.48
CA GLY A 135 4.71 4.82 -19.78
C GLY A 135 4.60 4.44 -18.31
N ILE A 136 3.78 5.19 -17.58
CA ILE A 136 3.50 4.95 -16.16
C ILE A 136 2.50 3.80 -16.05
N VAL A 137 2.80 2.84 -15.18
CA VAL A 137 1.94 1.68 -14.92
C VAL A 137 1.26 1.80 -13.57
N ILE A 138 2.01 2.18 -12.53
CA ILE A 138 1.50 2.27 -11.16
C ILE A 138 1.83 3.65 -10.61
N GLU A 139 0.80 4.30 -10.09
CA GLU A 139 0.93 5.49 -9.27
C GLU A 139 1.37 5.08 -7.87
N ASN A 140 2.48 5.66 -7.40
CA ASN A 140 3.03 5.36 -6.09
C ASN A 140 2.28 6.16 -5.01
N LEU A 141 1.80 5.47 -3.97
CA LEU A 141 0.95 6.08 -2.94
C LEU A 141 1.56 5.96 -1.53
N HIS A 142 2.24 4.85 -1.24
CA HIS A 142 2.95 4.65 0.01
C HIS A 142 4.30 3.97 -0.27
N TYR A 143 5.40 4.50 0.23
CA TYR A 143 6.74 3.97 -0.04
C TYR A 143 7.66 4.06 1.18
N ILE A 144 8.71 3.24 1.19
CA ILE A 144 9.74 3.30 2.24
C ILE A 144 10.32 4.71 2.28
N SER A 145 10.46 5.26 3.49
CA SER A 145 10.91 6.63 3.79
C SER A 145 9.92 7.76 3.50
N ASP A 146 8.69 7.44 3.08
CA ASP A 146 7.64 8.45 3.10
C ASP A 146 7.26 8.87 4.53
N LYS A 147 6.47 9.93 4.63
CA LYS A 147 6.06 10.49 5.93
C LYS A 147 5.26 9.52 6.80
N TYR A 148 4.49 8.60 6.22
CA TYR A 148 3.71 7.64 6.98
C TYR A 148 4.62 6.53 7.52
N TRP A 149 5.56 6.06 6.70
CA TRP A 149 6.61 5.12 7.06
C TRP A 149 7.45 5.65 8.22
N GLU A 150 7.96 6.88 8.10
CA GLU A 150 8.76 7.51 9.14
C GLU A 150 7.96 7.78 10.41
N ALA A 151 6.70 8.22 10.29
CA ALA A 151 5.85 8.45 11.45
C ALA A 151 5.54 7.17 12.22
N LYS A 152 5.30 6.04 11.54
CA LYS A 152 5.03 4.75 12.20
C LYS A 152 6.18 4.31 13.11
N LYS A 153 7.43 4.65 12.81
CA LYS A 153 8.58 4.36 13.70
C LYS A 153 8.47 5.02 15.07
N THR A 154 7.72 6.11 15.16
CA THR A 154 7.49 6.85 16.41
C THR A 154 6.20 6.45 17.12
N ILE A 155 5.30 5.76 16.42
CA ILE A 155 4.06 5.21 16.97
C ILE A 155 4.42 3.94 17.74
N LYS A 156 4.30 4.02 19.06
CA LYS A 156 4.38 2.85 19.94
C LYS A 156 3.07 2.08 19.82
N ASP A 157 3.17 0.82 19.43
CA ASP A 157 2.10 -0.17 19.47
C ASP A 157 1.91 -0.69 20.90
#